data_AF-A0A109QDI6-F1
#
_entry.id   AF-A0A109QDI6-F1
#
_cell.length_a   1.000
_cell.length_b   1.000
_cell.length_c   1.000
_cell.angle_alpha   90.00
_cell.angle_beta   90.00
_cell.angle_gamma   90.00
#
_symmetry.space_group_name_H-M   'P 1'
#
loop_
_entity.id
_entity.type
_entity.pdbx_description
1 polymer ?
#
loop_
_entity_poly.entity_id
_entity_poly.type
_entity_poly.pdbx_seq_one_letter_code
_entity_poly.pdbx_strand_id
1 'polypeptide(L)'
;MDNQQSSIQTQNPISQAQNAVEQAKNAAAQMQSHPTQQALEGAQNAIEQAERAIAQANTSENQRAVAEMVEQLEEVRRRVAQMQQPQN
;
A
#
# COMPACT_ATOMS: atom_id res chain seq x y z
N MET A 1 -32.94 -6.16 15.06
CA MET A 1 -32.13 -7.15 14.35
C MET A 1 -31.65 -6.53 13.03
N ASP A 2 -30.60 -5.71 13.18
CA ASP A 2 -29.34 -5.70 12.41
C ASP A 2 -29.38 -6.14 10.92
N ASN A 3 -29.15 -5.21 9.98
CA ASN A 3 -28.43 -5.43 8.69
C ASN A 3 -28.57 -4.31 7.62
N GLN A 4 -28.60 -3.02 7.97
CA GLN A 4 -28.71 -1.96 6.94
C GLN A 4 -27.61 -0.89 6.97
N GLN A 5 -26.63 -0.98 7.87
CA GLN A 5 -25.51 -0.03 7.92
C GLN A 5 -24.23 -0.52 7.23
N SER A 6 -24.17 -1.79 6.81
CA SER A 6 -22.98 -2.38 6.18
C SER A 6 -22.84 -2.04 4.68
N SER A 7 -23.81 -1.35 4.08
CA SER A 7 -23.87 -1.13 2.61
C SER A 7 -23.60 0.32 2.19
N ILE A 8 -22.99 1.14 3.05
CA ILE A 8 -22.62 2.54 2.74
C ILE A 8 -21.18 2.87 3.18
N GLN A 9 -20.32 1.87 3.34
CA GLN A 9 -18.90 2.14 3.12
C GLN A 9 -18.71 2.28 1.61
N THR A 10 -19.21 3.39 1.07
CA THR A 10 -18.76 3.93 -0.21
C THR A 10 -17.25 3.96 -0.10
N GLN A 11 -16.58 2.99 -0.69
CA GLN A 11 -15.14 2.79 -0.55
C GLN A 11 -14.49 4.00 -1.20
N ASN A 12 -14.28 5.06 -0.42
CA ASN A 12 -13.66 6.29 -0.88
C ASN A 12 -12.32 5.90 -1.50
N PRO A 13 -12.03 6.26 -2.77
CA PRO A 13 -10.79 5.87 -3.42
C PRO A 13 -9.55 6.30 -2.61
N ILE A 14 -9.65 7.40 -1.85
CA ILE A 14 -8.65 7.84 -0.88
C ILE A 14 -8.44 6.80 0.24
N SER A 15 -9.50 6.26 0.83
CA SER A 15 -9.41 5.24 1.88
C SER A 15 -8.90 3.90 1.34
N GLN A 16 -9.28 3.53 0.12
CA GLN A 16 -8.75 2.34 -0.55
C GLN A 16 -7.24 2.47 -0.78
N ALA A 17 -6.78 3.63 -1.27
CA ALA A 17 -5.37 3.93 -1.46
C ALA A 17 -4.60 3.90 -0.13
N GLN A 18 -5.12 4.51 0.94
CA GLN A 18 -4.47 4.46 2.25
C GLN A 18 -4.32 3.04 2.77
N ASN A 19 -5.38 2.22 2.67
CA ASN A 19 -5.34 0.83 3.11
C ASN A 19 -4.31 0.03 2.30
N ALA A 20 -4.27 0.22 0.98
CA ALA A 20 -3.29 -0.44 0.14
C ALA A 20 -1.84 -0.04 0.47
N VAL A 21 -1.58 1.25 0.73
CA VAL A 21 -0.27 1.73 1.19
C VAL A 21 0.11 1.11 2.55
N GLU A 22 -0.83 1.02 3.48
CA GLU A 22 -0.61 0.38 4.77
C GLU A 22 -0.27 -1.11 4.63
N GLN A 23 -0.96 -1.83 3.75
CA GLN A 23 -0.63 -3.22 3.41
C GLN A 23 0.78 -3.35 2.84
N ALA A 24 1.19 -2.44 1.94
CA ALA A 24 2.54 -2.42 1.40
C ALA A 24 3.60 -2.18 2.50
N LYS A 25 3.34 -1.27 3.45
CA LYS A 25 4.20 -1.04 4.62
C LYS A 25 4.33 -2.30 5.49
N ASN A 26 3.21 -2.96 5.77
CA ASN A 26 3.19 -4.19 6.58
C ASN A 26 3.94 -5.33 5.89
N ALA A 27 3.76 -5.51 4.58
CA ALA A 27 4.49 -6.51 3.82
C ALA A 27 5.99 -6.24 3.78
N ALA A 28 6.40 -4.98 3.63
CA ALA A 28 7.81 -4.60 3.74
C ALA A 28 8.38 -4.86 5.15
N ALA A 29 7.65 -4.55 6.21
CA ALA A 29 8.07 -4.86 7.58
C ALA A 29 8.19 -6.37 7.84
N GLN A 30 7.29 -7.16 7.25
CA GLN A 30 7.37 -8.62 7.30
C GLN A 30 8.60 -9.15 6.56
N MET A 31 8.94 -8.56 5.41
CA MET A 31 10.19 -8.87 4.70
C MET A 31 11.44 -8.47 5.50
N GLN A 32 11.42 -7.33 6.19
CA GLN A 32 12.52 -6.91 7.07
C GLN A 32 12.78 -7.94 8.17
N SER A 33 11.70 -8.51 8.71
CA SER A 33 11.81 -9.53 9.75
C SER A 33 12.25 -10.87 9.17
N HIS A 34 11.62 -11.30 8.06
CA HIS A 34 11.86 -12.59 7.40
C HIS A 34 12.10 -12.39 5.89
N PRO A 35 13.36 -12.12 5.46
CA PRO A 35 13.70 -11.87 4.07
C PRO A 35 13.67 -13.18 3.27
N THR A 36 12.47 -13.54 2.82
CA THR A 36 12.20 -14.73 2.02
C THR A 36 11.64 -14.31 0.65
N GLN A 37 11.75 -15.18 -0.34
CA GLN A 37 11.17 -14.91 -1.67
C GLN A 37 9.66 -14.66 -1.60
N GLN A 38 8.94 -15.41 -0.75
CA GLN A 38 7.51 -15.21 -0.54
C GLN A 38 7.17 -13.83 0.04
N ALA A 39 7.97 -13.33 1.00
CA ALA A 39 7.80 -11.98 1.54
C ALA A 39 8.10 -10.92 0.48
N LEU A 40 9.11 -11.16 -0.36
CA LEU A 40 9.47 -10.30 -1.50
C LEU A 40 8.35 -10.21 -2.54
N GLU A 41 7.77 -11.33 -2.94
CA GLU A 41 6.63 -11.37 -3.86
C GLU A 41 5.38 -10.73 -3.25
N GLY A 42 5.13 -10.97 -1.96
CA GLY A 42 4.01 -10.37 -1.24
C GLY A 42 4.12 -8.84 -1.16
N ALA A 43 5.30 -8.32 -0.84
CA ALA A 43 5.53 -6.88 -0.78
C ALA A 43 5.46 -6.21 -2.15
N GLN A 44 5.99 -6.84 -3.21
CA GLN A 44 5.86 -6.34 -4.58
C GLN A 44 4.38 -6.27 -5.01
N ASN A 45 3.61 -7.33 -4.77
CA ASN A 45 2.17 -7.32 -5.07
C ASN A 45 1.43 -6.24 -4.28
N ALA A 46 1.74 -6.05 -3.00
CA ALA A 46 1.12 -5.02 -2.17
C ALA A 46 1.47 -3.61 -2.66
N ILE A 47 2.72 -3.39 -3.08
CA ILE A 47 3.17 -2.14 -3.71
C ILE A 47 2.37 -1.87 -4.99
N GLU A 48 2.27 -2.85 -5.89
CA GLU A 48 1.53 -2.69 -7.16
C GLU A 48 0.04 -2.37 -6.91
N GLN A 49 -0.57 -3.01 -5.91
CA GLN A 49 -1.94 -2.70 -5.52
C GLN A 49 -2.07 -1.27 -4.98
N ALA A 50 -1.13 -0.82 -4.16
CA ALA A 50 -1.09 0.55 -3.67
C ALA A 50 -0.93 1.57 -4.80
N GLU A 51 -0.07 1.30 -5.79
CA GLU A 51 0.09 2.18 -6.96
C GLU A 51 -1.21 2.33 -7.75
N ARG A 52 -1.90 1.21 -8.00
CA ARG A 52 -3.19 1.23 -8.71
C ARG A 52 -4.26 1.97 -7.92
N ALA A 53 -4.32 1.75 -6.60
CA ALA A 53 -5.29 2.42 -5.74
C ALA A 53 -5.02 3.94 -5.65
N ILE A 54 -3.75 4.35 -5.55
CA ILE A 54 -3.34 5.76 -5.61
C ILE A 54 -3.69 6.38 -6.96
N ALA A 55 -3.45 5.69 -8.07
CA ALA A 55 -3.82 6.18 -9.39
C ALA A 55 -5.33 6.42 -9.52
N GLN A 56 -6.15 5.55 -8.93
CA GLN A 56 -7.60 5.75 -8.82
C GLN A 56 -7.96 6.89 -7.87
N ALA A 57 -7.21 7.07 -6.78
CA ALA A 57 -7.40 8.17 -5.85
C ALA A 57 -6.96 9.53 -6.42
N ASN A 58 -6.07 9.55 -7.41
CA ASN A 58 -5.58 10.77 -8.06
C ASN A 58 -6.71 11.55 -8.78
N THR A 59 -7.78 10.87 -9.19
CA THR A 59 -8.98 11.53 -9.73
C THR A 59 -9.84 12.21 -8.65
N SER A 60 -9.46 12.10 -7.38
CA SER A 60 -10.18 12.73 -6.26
C SER A 60 -9.73 14.17 -6.06
N GLU A 61 -10.61 15.00 -5.48
CA GLU A 61 -10.32 16.41 -5.17
C GLU A 61 -9.20 16.58 -4.11
N ASN A 62 -8.91 15.54 -3.33
CA ASN A 62 -7.91 15.57 -2.26
C ASN A 62 -6.51 15.16 -2.74
N GLN A 63 -5.94 15.97 -3.64
CA GLN A 63 -4.60 15.73 -4.20
C GLN A 63 -3.49 15.74 -3.13
N ARG A 64 -3.66 16.48 -2.03
CA ARG A 64 -2.70 16.49 -0.92
C ARG A 64 -2.56 15.12 -0.28
N ALA A 65 -3.68 14.47 0.05
CA ALA A 65 -3.66 13.13 0.61
C ALA A 65 -3.06 12.12 -0.37
N VAL A 66 -3.31 12.26 -1.68
CA VAL A 66 -2.72 11.40 -2.72
C VAL A 66 -1.20 11.58 -2.75
N ALA A 67 -0.69 12.81 -2.71
CA ALA A 67 0.75 13.09 -2.70
C ALA A 67 1.45 12.47 -1.48
N GLU A 68 0.85 12.59 -0.29
CA GLU A 68 1.37 11.94 0.93
C GLU A 68 1.41 10.41 0.81
N MET A 69 0.44 9.80 0.15
CA MET A 69 0.42 8.36 -0.10
C MET A 69 1.48 7.92 -1.12
N VAL A 70 1.71 8.72 -2.17
CA VAL A 70 2.78 8.48 -3.14
C VAL A 70 4.13 8.48 -2.44
N GLU A 71 4.40 9.49 -1.62
CA GLU A 71 5.67 9.60 -0.89
C GLU A 71 5.88 8.41 0.06
N GLN A 72 4.84 8.01 0.79
CA GLN A 72 4.90 6.83 1.64
C GLN A 72 5.16 5.55 0.85
N LEU A 73 4.53 5.39 -0.31
CA LEU A 73 4.71 4.21 -1.15
C LEU A 73 6.12 4.15 -1.77
N GLU A 74 6.68 5.29 -2.17
CA GLU A 74 8.07 5.38 -2.62
C GLU A 74 9.06 5.00 -1.51
N GLU A 75 8.79 5.38 -0.26
CA GLU A 75 9.58 4.93 0.87
C GLU A 75 9.56 3.40 1.02
N VAL A 76 8.36 2.81 0.96
CA VAL A 76 8.18 1.34 1.03
C VAL A 76 8.94 0.65 -0.11
N ARG A 77 8.80 1.12 -1.35
CA ARG A 77 9.54 0.61 -2.51
C ARG A 77 11.04 0.64 -2.28
N ARG A 78 11.58 1.76 -1.80
CA ARG A 78 13.01 1.88 -1.49
C ARG A 78 13.46 0.90 -0.41
N ARG A 79 12.65 0.65 0.62
CA ARG A 79 12.94 -0.34 1.66
C ARG A 79 12.98 -1.75 1.08
N VAL A 80 11.98 -2.13 0.27
CA VAL A 80 11.91 -3.43 -0.43
C VAL A 80 13.11 -3.63 -1.35
N ALA A 81 13.46 -2.64 -2.16
CA ALA A 81 14.62 -2.72 -3.04
C ALA A 81 15.94 -2.90 -2.27
N GLN A 82 16.12 -2.19 -1.15
CA GLN A 82 17.31 -2.34 -0.29
C GLN A 82 17.42 -3.73 0.34
N MET A 83 16.29 -4.36 0.68
CA MET A 83 16.29 -5.72 1.24
C MET A 83 16.50 -6.80 0.18
N GLN A 84 16.06 -6.54 -1.06
CA GLN A 84 16.28 -7.44 -2.18
C GLN A 84 17.76 -7.50 -2.59
N GLN A 85 18.52 -6.42 -2.34
CA GLN A 85 19.96 -6.41 -2.53
C GLN A 85 20.61 -6.99 -1.27
N PRO A 86 21.10 -8.25 -1.29
CA PRO A 86 21.87 -8.76 -0.17
C PRO A 86 23.04 -7.79 0.06
N GLN A 87 23.16 -7.27 1.29
CA GLN A 87 24.33 -6.49 1.70
C GLN A 87 25.53 -7.42 1.53
N ASN A 88 26.32 -7.14 0.49
CA ASN A 88 27.46 -7.92 0.08
C ASN A 88 28.70 -7.48 0.88
#